data_AF-A0A3P7IK59-F1
#
_entry.id   AF-A0A3P7IK59-F1
#
_cell.length_a   1.000
_cell.length_b   1.000
_cell.length_c   1.000
_cell.angle_alpha   90.00
_cell.angle_beta   90.00
_cell.angle_gamma   90.00
#
_symmetry.space_group_name_H-M   'P 1'
#
loop_
_entity.id
_entity.type
_entity.pdbx_description
1 polymer ?
#
loop_
_entity_poly.entity_id
_entity_poly.type
_entity_poly.pdbx_seq_one_letter_code
_entity_poly.pdbx_strand_id
1 'polypeptide(L)'
;MCLLLREENIMGEYFDHILDLLVQLKNGHVNGIRVRMGRVHQLLNTSCIEHIDFATSDDVEFDIDVLEETDGNNQILSRLSLRDGIEDDTTVEEDVRVLKDDDLYEIIKKEDMEKPRQLAFALAAMWSRRHPDTPLDGSSIRERMERLYRRVCQLRLWWLVRYCAGRLRKVMNSLAPAITNMLVRGKQVTIGVRGVHEEVIRRPISPGELTNLLFACCPQDEPQVAVMQQELIIACSDLVRISEFSAISIYLHFPTQMGHSPTAFDGVLTIRLSWLADAITLLLNYVRTTGSLSRSGGKLVTPATPTTTGIPEVKVNDENISHVNEDALPDDDLIAFGNLCGFGI
;
A
#
# COMPACT_ATOMS: atom_id res chain seq x y z
N MET A 1 -22.68 -4.81 0.13
CA MET A 1 -21.53 -4.05 -0.41
C MET A 1 -21.93 -2.58 -0.43
N CYS A 2 -21.28 -1.74 0.38
CA CYS A 2 -21.46 -0.28 0.34
C CYS A 2 -20.31 0.29 -0.48
N LEU A 3 -20.61 1.03 -1.54
CA LEU A 3 -19.63 1.68 -2.40
C LEU A 3 -19.72 3.18 -2.17
N LEU A 4 -18.70 3.75 -1.54
CA LEU A 4 -18.55 5.19 -1.38
C LEU A 4 -17.72 5.71 -2.55
N LEU A 5 -18.35 6.46 -3.47
CA LEU A 5 -17.65 7.12 -4.56
C LEU A 5 -17.04 8.42 -4.05
N ARG A 6 -15.71 8.52 -4.03
CA ARG A 6 -14.98 9.75 -3.71
C ARG A 6 -14.36 10.34 -4.97
N GLU A 7 -13.98 11.60 -4.93
CA GLU A 7 -13.33 12.30 -6.06
C GLU A 7 -12.10 11.53 -6.60
N GLU A 8 -11.31 10.93 -5.72
CA GLU A 8 -10.17 10.07 -6.04
C GLU A 8 -10.52 8.82 -6.86
N ASN A 9 -11.73 8.30 -6.67
CA ASN A 9 -12.25 7.16 -7.43
C ASN A 9 -12.68 7.59 -8.85
N ILE A 10 -12.96 8.88 -9.06
CA ILE A 10 -13.50 9.42 -10.31
C ILE A 10 -12.40 10.11 -11.15
N MET A 11 -11.36 10.65 -10.52
CA MET A 11 -10.32 11.46 -11.17
C MET A 11 -8.95 10.76 -11.28
N GLY A 12 -8.85 9.50 -10.85
CA GLY A 12 -7.59 8.72 -10.85
C GLY A 12 -7.46 7.71 -11.99
N GLU A 13 -6.32 7.00 -12.03
CA GLU A 13 -6.00 5.94 -13.01
C GLU A 13 -6.98 4.75 -13.01
N TYR A 14 -7.82 4.64 -11.97
CA TYR A 14 -8.83 3.58 -11.81
C TYR A 14 -10.23 3.99 -12.28
N PHE A 15 -10.40 5.18 -12.87
CA PHE A 15 -11.70 5.68 -13.31
C PHE A 15 -12.40 4.72 -14.28
N ASP A 16 -11.66 4.17 -15.25
CA ASP A 16 -12.22 3.27 -16.26
C ASP A 16 -12.84 2.01 -15.63
N HIS A 17 -12.19 1.44 -14.62
CA HIS A 17 -12.67 0.26 -13.91
C HIS A 17 -13.94 0.55 -13.09
N ILE A 18 -14.00 1.74 -12.47
CA ILE A 18 -15.18 2.17 -11.72
C ILE A 18 -16.33 2.51 -12.66
N LEU A 19 -16.03 3.11 -13.81
CA LEU A 19 -17.01 3.40 -14.85
C LEU A 19 -17.62 2.11 -15.37
N ASP A 20 -16.81 1.09 -15.66
CA ASP A 20 -17.29 -0.24 -16.07
C ASP A 20 -18.20 -0.87 -15.02
N LEU A 21 -17.84 -0.77 -13.74
CA LEU A 21 -18.70 -1.25 -12.65
C LEU A 21 -20.04 -0.48 -12.60
N LEU A 22 -20.01 0.85 -12.73
CA LEU A 22 -21.22 1.68 -12.75
C LEU A 22 -22.11 1.38 -13.95
N VAL A 23 -21.51 1.10 -15.11
CA VAL A 23 -22.22 0.66 -16.32
C VAL A 23 -22.88 -0.70 -16.08
N GLN A 24 -22.17 -1.67 -15.48
CA GLN A 24 -22.76 -2.98 -15.13
C GLN A 24 -23.91 -2.85 -14.12
N LEU A 25 -23.75 -2.01 -13.09
CA LEU A 25 -24.81 -1.72 -12.12
C LEU A 25 -26.04 -1.09 -12.79
N LYS A 26 -25.83 -0.17 -13.75
CA LYS A 26 -26.91 0.44 -14.53
C LYS A 26 -27.60 -0.56 -15.47
N ASN A 27 -26.84 -1.47 -16.06
CA ASN A 27 -27.36 -2.50 -16.97
C ASN A 27 -28.09 -3.64 -16.24
N GLY A 28 -28.11 -3.61 -14.90
CA GLY A 28 -28.86 -4.56 -14.08
C GLY A 28 -28.22 -5.95 -13.98
N HIS A 29 -26.98 -6.10 -14.44
CA HIS A 29 -26.22 -7.34 -14.35
C HIS A 29 -24.76 -7.05 -14.03
N VAL A 30 -24.25 -7.62 -12.94
CA VAL A 30 -22.84 -7.56 -12.55
C VAL A 30 -22.33 -8.99 -12.48
N ASN A 31 -21.35 -9.35 -13.32
CA ASN A 31 -20.79 -10.70 -13.39
C ASN A 31 -21.85 -11.83 -13.45
N GLY A 32 -22.93 -11.62 -14.24
CA GLY A 32 -24.03 -12.59 -14.40
C GLY A 32 -25.07 -12.59 -13.27
N ILE A 33 -24.87 -11.81 -12.21
CA ILE A 33 -25.82 -11.64 -11.11
C ILE A 33 -26.76 -10.48 -11.44
N ARG A 34 -28.07 -10.71 -11.37
CA ARG A 34 -29.07 -9.64 -11.53
C ARG A 34 -29.00 -8.67 -10.36
N VAL A 35 -28.76 -7.41 -10.66
CA VAL A 35 -28.69 -6.33 -9.68
C VAL A 35 -29.78 -5.29 -9.98
N ARG A 36 -30.31 -4.66 -8.94
CA ARG A 36 -31.31 -3.60 -9.05
C ARG A 36 -30.83 -2.38 -8.27
N MET A 37 -30.72 -1.25 -8.97
CA MET A 37 -30.45 0.05 -8.36
C MET A 37 -31.75 0.68 -7.87
N GLY A 38 -31.70 1.35 -6.72
CA GLY A 38 -32.85 2.01 -6.11
C GLY A 38 -32.43 2.85 -4.91
N ARG A 39 -33.34 3.68 -4.41
CA ARG A 39 -33.09 4.40 -3.13
C ARG A 39 -33.00 3.37 -2.01
N VAL A 40 -32.13 3.59 -1.02
CA VAL A 40 -31.94 2.67 0.11
C VAL A 40 -33.27 2.25 0.74
N HIS A 41 -34.16 3.22 1.00
CA HIS A 41 -35.49 2.97 1.55
C HIS A 41 -36.36 1.99 0.73
N GLN A 42 -36.20 1.96 -0.61
CA GLN A 42 -36.94 1.03 -1.47
C GLN A 42 -36.36 -0.39 -1.44
N LEU A 43 -35.06 -0.53 -1.16
CA LEU A 43 -34.37 -1.80 -1.13
C LEU A 43 -34.38 -2.45 0.27
N LEU A 44 -34.58 -1.65 1.33
CA LEU A 44 -34.68 -2.13 2.72
C LEU A 44 -35.76 -3.21 2.88
N ASN A 45 -36.91 -3.04 2.22
CA ASN A 45 -38.05 -3.97 2.32
C ASN A 45 -37.75 -5.37 1.78
N THR A 46 -36.70 -5.53 0.97
CA THR A 46 -36.25 -6.82 0.42
C THR A 46 -34.86 -7.22 0.90
N SER A 47 -34.30 -6.47 1.87
CA SER A 47 -32.95 -6.69 2.39
C SER A 47 -32.95 -7.67 3.57
N CYS A 48 -31.84 -8.38 3.76
CA CYS A 48 -31.58 -9.13 4.99
C CYS A 48 -30.92 -8.18 6.00
N ILE A 49 -31.48 -8.10 7.20
CA ILE A 49 -30.92 -7.32 8.30
C ILE A 49 -30.37 -8.32 9.32
N GLU A 50 -29.08 -8.20 9.62
CA GLU A 50 -28.40 -8.95 10.68
C GLU A 50 -27.94 -7.97 11.74
N HIS A 51 -28.13 -8.32 13.01
CA HIS A 51 -27.68 -7.52 14.14
C HIS A 51 -26.19 -7.81 14.40
N ILE A 52 -25.37 -6.76 14.51
CA ILE A 52 -23.94 -6.91 14.80
C ILE A 52 -23.76 -6.76 16.31
N ASP A 53 -23.61 -7.89 17.01
CA ASP A 53 -23.50 -7.94 18.49
C ASP A 53 -22.20 -7.33 19.05
N PHE A 54 -21.26 -6.95 18.19
CA PHE A 54 -19.94 -6.40 18.57
C PHE A 54 -19.86 -4.88 18.53
N ALA A 55 -20.89 -4.18 18.05
CA ALA A 55 -20.92 -2.73 17.98
C ALA A 55 -21.87 -2.19 19.07
N THR A 56 -21.32 -1.89 20.25
CA THR A 56 -22.05 -1.12 21.25
C THR A 56 -22.38 0.26 20.68
N SER A 57 -23.62 0.71 20.81
CA SER A 57 -24.09 2.01 20.30
C SER A 57 -23.22 3.20 20.76
N ASP A 58 -22.51 3.02 21.87
CA ASP A 58 -21.67 4.04 22.50
C ASP A 58 -20.28 4.16 21.83
N ASP A 59 -19.86 3.16 21.04
CA ASP A 59 -18.57 3.18 20.30
C ASP A 59 -18.68 3.80 18.90
N VAL A 60 -19.91 4.15 18.48
CA VAL A 60 -20.19 4.64 17.13
C VAL A 60 -20.97 5.95 17.20
N GLU A 61 -20.33 7.01 17.70
CA GLU A 61 -20.74 8.38 17.42
C GLU A 61 -20.55 8.66 15.92
N PHE A 62 -21.58 8.35 15.13
CA PHE A 62 -21.73 9.01 13.83
C PHE A 62 -22.29 10.40 14.12
N ASP A 63 -21.46 11.44 14.05
CA ASP A 63 -21.96 12.75 13.67
C ASP A 63 -22.46 12.61 12.23
N ILE A 64 -23.75 12.25 12.10
CA ILE A 64 -24.45 12.30 10.83
C ILE A 64 -24.71 13.79 10.59
N ASP A 65 -23.68 14.50 10.11
CA ASP A 65 -23.93 15.71 9.36
C ASP A 65 -24.84 15.30 8.21
N VAL A 66 -26.10 15.74 8.28
CA VAL A 66 -27.06 15.60 7.19
C VAL A 66 -26.34 16.13 5.96
N LEU A 67 -26.08 15.25 4.99
CA LEU A 67 -25.42 15.59 3.73
C LEU A 67 -26.12 16.83 3.14
N GLU A 68 -25.51 17.99 3.32
CA GLU A 68 -25.98 19.24 2.76
C GLU A 68 -25.52 19.24 1.31
N GLU A 69 -26.47 19.15 0.39
CA GLU A 69 -26.21 19.23 -1.04
C GLU A 69 -25.71 20.66 -1.31
N THR A 70 -24.39 20.82 -1.50
CA THR A 70 -23.79 22.13 -1.76
C THR A 70 -24.20 22.62 -3.15
N ASP A 71 -25.32 23.34 -3.22
CA ASP A 71 -25.69 24.21 -4.34
C ASP A 71 -24.80 25.46 -4.30
N GLY A 72 -23.56 25.31 -4.73
CA GLY A 72 -22.58 26.38 -4.67
C GLY A 72 -21.53 26.22 -5.74
N ASN A 73 -21.49 27.20 -6.65
CA ASN A 73 -20.52 27.42 -7.71
C ASN A 73 -19.10 27.72 -7.18
N ASN A 74 -18.68 27.02 -6.13
CA ASN A 74 -17.32 27.05 -5.66
C ASN A 74 -16.52 26.23 -6.65
N GLN A 75 -15.65 26.90 -7.40
CA GLN A 75 -14.50 26.26 -8.03
C GLN A 75 -13.91 25.29 -7.00
N ILE A 76 -14.18 24.00 -7.20
CA ILE A 76 -13.57 22.89 -6.48
C ILE A 76 -12.11 22.97 -6.91
N LEU A 77 -11.37 23.79 -6.19
CA LEU A 77 -9.98 24.08 -6.50
C LEU A 77 -9.24 22.76 -6.46
N SER A 78 -8.62 22.44 -7.60
CA SER A 78 -7.58 21.44 -7.83
C SER A 78 -6.34 21.68 -6.96
N ARG A 79 -6.54 21.77 -5.64
CA ARG A 79 -5.52 22.08 -4.62
C ARG A 79 -4.57 20.93 -4.34
N LEU A 80 -4.81 19.75 -4.93
CA LEU A 80 -3.95 18.57 -4.79
C LEU A 80 -2.79 18.52 -5.81
N SER A 81 -2.83 19.33 -6.88
CA SER A 81 -1.76 19.30 -7.92
C SER A 81 -0.76 20.44 -7.87
N LEU A 82 -0.95 21.46 -7.02
CA LEU A 82 -0.05 22.62 -6.97
C LEU A 82 0.03 23.19 -5.54
N ARG A 83 0.69 22.46 -4.64
CA ARG A 83 1.39 23.13 -3.54
C ARG A 83 2.89 22.96 -3.73
N ASP A 84 3.50 24.09 -4.02
CA ASP A 84 4.92 24.39 -3.87
C ASP A 84 5.26 24.24 -2.38
N GLY A 85 5.51 23.01 -1.95
CA GLY A 85 5.75 22.60 -0.56
C GLY A 85 7.19 22.13 -0.31
N ILE A 86 8.15 22.69 -1.06
CA ILE A 86 9.52 22.19 -1.16
C ILE A 86 10.27 22.26 0.18
N GLU A 87 9.96 23.20 1.08
CA GLU A 87 10.75 23.35 2.32
C GLU A 87 10.57 22.19 3.30
N ASP A 88 9.35 21.82 3.68
CA ASP A 88 9.18 20.80 4.73
C ASP A 88 9.54 19.40 4.22
N ASP A 89 9.34 19.13 2.92
CA ASP A 89 9.69 17.84 2.31
C ASP A 89 11.21 17.57 2.36
N THR A 90 12.02 18.63 2.46
CA THR A 90 13.47 18.56 2.66
C THR A 90 13.91 18.51 4.12
N THR A 91 13.00 18.62 5.09
CA THR A 91 13.34 18.51 6.50
C THR A 91 13.93 17.13 6.79
N VAL A 92 15.14 17.10 7.34
CA VAL A 92 15.86 15.87 7.73
C VAL A 92 15.67 15.62 9.24
N GLU A 93 15.45 14.36 9.62
CA GLU A 93 15.18 14.01 11.02
C GLU A 93 16.37 14.34 11.94
N GLU A 94 17.59 14.08 11.48
CA GLU A 94 18.83 14.34 12.20
C GLU A 94 19.00 15.81 12.60
N ASP A 95 18.63 16.74 11.70
CA ASP A 95 18.74 18.18 11.94
C ASP A 95 17.83 18.61 13.10
N VAL A 96 16.62 18.04 13.16
CA VAL A 96 15.66 18.30 14.24
C VAL A 96 16.08 17.56 15.52
N ARG A 97 16.62 16.35 15.40
CA ARG A 97 17.04 15.50 16.52
C ARG A 97 18.18 16.10 17.34
N VAL A 98 18.97 17.04 16.79
CA VAL A 98 20.07 17.72 17.50
C VAL A 98 19.62 18.96 18.28
N LEU A 99 18.41 19.49 18.01
CA LEU A 99 17.88 20.69 18.68
C LEU A 99 17.74 20.52 20.20
N LYS A 100 17.81 21.60 20.97
CA LYS A 100 17.64 21.55 22.43
C LYS A 100 16.17 21.30 22.80
N ASP A 101 15.94 20.79 24.01
CA ASP A 101 14.58 20.50 24.50
C ASP A 101 13.66 21.74 24.45
N ASP A 102 14.19 22.94 24.70
CA ASP A 102 13.42 24.19 24.63
C ASP A 102 12.96 24.49 23.19
N ASP A 103 13.85 24.33 22.21
CA ASP A 103 13.54 24.53 20.78
C ASP A 103 12.52 23.50 20.29
N LEU A 104 12.69 22.23 20.70
CA LEU A 104 11.75 21.15 20.38
C LEU A 104 10.37 21.40 20.98
N TYR A 105 10.32 21.88 22.22
CA TYR A 105 9.07 22.22 22.89
C TYR A 105 8.36 23.38 22.17
N GLU A 106 9.07 24.42 21.73
CA GLU A 106 8.48 25.51 20.94
C GLU A 106 7.91 25.03 19.60
N ILE A 107 8.57 24.09 18.92
CA ILE A 107 8.04 23.46 17.69
C ILE A 107 6.75 22.69 18.01
N ILE A 108 6.76 21.85 19.05
CA ILE A 108 5.62 21.02 19.45
C ILE A 108 4.43 21.86 19.89
N LYS A 109 4.69 22.95 20.60
CA LYS A 109 3.67 23.86 21.12
C LYS A 109 2.93 24.60 20.02
N LYS A 110 3.61 24.96 18.93
CA LYS A 110 2.99 25.63 17.78
C LYS A 110 1.99 24.74 17.04
N GLU A 111 2.18 23.42 17.06
CA GLU A 111 1.39 22.44 16.28
C GLU A 111 1.18 22.86 14.80
N ASP A 112 2.22 23.43 14.18
CA ASP A 112 2.15 23.96 12.82
C ASP A 112 1.97 22.85 11.78
N MET A 113 0.83 22.89 11.07
CA MET A 113 0.49 21.91 10.04
C MET A 113 0.97 22.29 8.64
N GLU A 114 1.61 23.44 8.46
CA GLU A 114 2.36 23.75 7.24
C GLU A 114 3.74 23.08 7.24
N LYS A 115 4.25 22.64 8.40
CA LYS A 115 5.52 21.89 8.56
C LYS A 115 5.34 20.57 9.34
N PRO A 116 4.48 19.64 8.86
CA PRO A 116 4.17 18.41 9.60
C PRO A 116 5.36 17.47 9.78
N ARG A 117 6.36 17.45 8.89
CA ARG A 117 7.58 16.63 9.07
C ARG A 117 8.41 17.15 10.24
N GLN A 118 8.65 18.46 10.29
CA GLN A 118 9.35 19.07 11.42
C GLN A 118 8.67 18.78 12.76
N LEU A 119 7.33 18.87 12.80
CA LEU A 119 6.55 18.54 14.00
C LEU A 119 6.67 17.06 14.39
N ALA A 120 6.60 16.13 13.40
CA ALA A 120 6.76 14.70 13.64
C ALA A 120 8.14 14.36 14.21
N PHE A 121 9.20 14.96 13.66
CA PHE A 121 10.57 14.75 14.13
C PHE A 121 10.80 15.38 15.49
N ALA A 122 10.23 16.54 15.77
CA ALA A 122 10.33 17.15 17.10
C ALA A 122 9.66 16.29 18.18
N LEU A 123 8.46 15.77 17.89
CA LEU A 123 7.77 14.83 18.76
C LEU A 123 8.59 13.54 18.97
N ALA A 124 9.17 12.98 17.90
CA ALA A 124 9.99 11.77 17.99
C ALA A 124 11.30 11.98 18.77
N ALA A 125 11.96 13.13 18.59
CA ALA A 125 13.14 13.51 19.33
C ALA A 125 12.81 13.66 20.83
N MET A 126 11.71 14.35 21.18
CA MET A 126 11.25 14.46 22.57
C MET A 126 10.85 13.11 23.16
N TRP A 127 10.18 12.26 22.39
CA TRP A 127 9.84 10.89 22.80
C TRP A 127 11.09 10.05 23.08
N SER A 128 12.17 10.23 22.31
CA SER A 128 13.41 9.50 22.52
C SER A 128 14.17 9.97 23.77
N ARG A 129 13.97 11.22 24.19
CA ARG A 129 14.64 11.85 25.35
C ARG A 129 13.84 11.72 26.65
N ARG A 130 12.51 11.67 26.55
CA ARG A 130 11.56 11.68 27.68
C ARG A 130 10.58 10.53 27.55
N HIS A 131 9.89 10.18 28.63
CA HIS A 131 8.87 9.15 28.55
C HIS A 131 7.72 9.58 27.59
N PRO A 132 7.19 8.71 26.71
CA PRO A 132 6.06 9.05 25.82
C PRO A 132 4.85 9.70 26.50
N ASP A 133 4.59 9.25 27.72
CA ASP A 133 3.43 9.70 28.50
C ASP A 133 3.76 10.95 29.35
N THR A 134 4.92 11.58 29.12
CA THR A 134 5.29 12.86 29.75
C THR A 134 4.31 13.94 29.30
N PRO A 135 3.65 14.66 30.23
CA PRO A 135 2.74 15.73 29.87
C PRO A 135 3.50 16.97 29.35
N LEU A 136 3.05 17.49 28.21
CA LEU A 136 3.45 18.77 27.62
C LEU A 136 2.19 19.61 27.39
N ASP A 137 2.02 20.69 28.18
CA ASP A 137 0.85 21.57 28.18
C ASP A 137 -0.50 20.81 28.24
N GLY A 138 -0.61 19.86 29.17
CA GLY A 138 -1.86 19.14 29.43
C GLY A 138 -2.17 17.97 28.50
N SER A 139 -1.30 17.64 27.55
CA SER A 139 -1.39 16.40 26.75
C SER A 139 -0.05 15.69 26.65
N SER A 140 -0.07 14.36 26.55
CA SER A 140 1.17 13.58 26.43
C SER A 140 1.82 13.71 25.05
N ILE A 141 3.13 13.41 24.95
CA ILE A 141 3.83 13.33 23.65
C ILE A 141 3.14 12.31 22.74
N ARG A 142 2.71 11.18 23.33
CA ARG A 142 1.94 10.13 22.64
C ARG A 142 0.62 10.66 22.07
N GLU A 143 -0.17 11.39 22.84
CA GLU A 143 -1.44 11.97 22.38
C GLU A 143 -1.24 12.99 21.26
N ARG A 144 -0.17 13.79 21.34
CA ARG A 144 0.19 14.74 20.27
C ARG A 144 0.60 14.01 18.99
N MET A 145 1.36 12.92 19.09
CA MET A 145 1.70 12.05 17.95
C MET A 145 0.46 11.38 17.34
N GLU A 146 -0.49 10.91 18.17
CA GLU A 146 -1.79 10.39 17.73
C GLU A 146 -2.62 11.44 16.98
N ARG A 147 -2.65 12.68 17.48
CA ARG A 147 -3.33 13.80 16.82
C ARG A 147 -2.68 14.13 15.48
N LEU A 148 -1.35 14.19 15.43
CA LEU A 148 -0.60 14.39 14.19
C LEU A 148 -0.89 13.28 13.18
N TYR A 149 -0.83 12.01 13.61
CA TYR A 149 -1.17 10.84 12.79
C TYR A 149 -2.54 11.01 12.10
N ARG A 150 -3.58 11.39 12.84
CA ARG A 150 -4.92 11.61 12.26
C ARG A 150 -4.92 12.74 11.23
N ARG A 151 -4.24 13.86 11.50
CA ARG A 151 -4.14 14.99 10.56
C ARG A 151 -3.37 14.61 9.30
N VAL A 152 -2.23 13.91 9.40
CA VAL A 152 -1.47 13.49 8.22
C VAL A 152 -2.18 12.42 7.38
N CYS A 153 -3.06 11.60 8.01
CA CYS A 153 -3.98 10.73 7.28
C CYS A 153 -4.97 11.53 6.43
N GLN A 154 -5.58 12.58 6.99
CA GLN A 154 -6.50 13.47 6.26
C GLN A 154 -5.80 14.19 5.11
N LEU A 155 -4.54 14.59 5.32
CA LEU A 155 -3.70 15.23 4.31
C LEU A 155 -3.05 14.26 3.32
N ARG A 156 -3.21 12.94 3.53
CA ARG A 156 -2.68 11.87 2.67
C ARG A 156 -1.16 11.92 2.50
N LEU A 157 -0.44 12.40 3.52
CA LEU A 157 1.02 12.42 3.55
C LEU A 157 1.53 11.02 3.93
N TRP A 158 1.44 10.07 3.00
CA TRP A 158 1.60 8.64 3.26
C TRP A 158 2.92 8.26 3.94
N TRP A 159 4.03 8.88 3.54
CA TRP A 159 5.31 8.66 4.22
C TRP A 159 5.23 9.02 5.71
N LEU A 160 4.65 10.19 6.04
CA LEU A 160 4.45 10.62 7.43
C LEU A 160 3.41 9.78 8.18
N VAL A 161 2.37 9.31 7.49
CA VAL A 161 1.40 8.36 8.05
C VAL A 161 2.12 7.11 8.52
N ARG A 162 2.99 6.51 7.68
CA ARG A 162 3.80 5.34 8.05
C ARG A 162 4.76 5.65 9.18
N TYR A 163 5.44 6.79 9.12
CA TYR A 163 6.36 7.22 10.17
C TYR A 163 5.66 7.32 11.54
N CYS A 164 4.54 8.04 11.62
CA CYS A 164 3.79 8.22 12.85
C CYS A 164 3.19 6.89 13.34
N ALA A 165 2.61 6.09 12.44
CA ALA A 165 2.05 4.77 12.78
C ALA A 165 3.12 3.82 13.33
N GLY A 166 4.31 3.83 12.74
CA GLY A 166 5.45 3.03 13.21
C GLY A 166 5.93 3.47 14.59
N ARG A 167 6.07 4.78 14.85
CA ARG A 167 6.42 5.33 16.18
C ARG A 167 5.37 4.98 17.25
N LEU A 168 4.09 5.00 16.87
CA LEU A 168 2.97 4.60 17.72
C LEU A 168 2.83 3.07 17.86
N ARG A 169 3.65 2.28 17.15
CA ARG A 169 3.60 0.83 17.05
C ARG A 169 2.22 0.28 16.66
N LYS A 170 1.55 0.95 15.72
CA LYS A 170 0.24 0.51 15.20
C LYS A 170 0.41 -0.76 14.34
N VAL A 171 -0.46 -1.73 14.58
CA VAL A 171 -0.51 -3.00 13.82
C VAL A 171 -1.91 -3.23 13.27
N MET A 172 -1.99 -3.78 12.05
CA MET A 172 -3.25 -4.17 11.44
C MET A 172 -3.79 -5.48 12.01
N ASN A 173 -5.07 -5.51 12.35
CA ASN A 173 -5.75 -6.71 12.88
C ASN A 173 -5.79 -7.86 11.86
N SER A 174 -5.72 -7.54 10.57
CA SER A 174 -5.74 -8.50 9.46
C SER A 174 -4.39 -9.18 9.19
N LEU A 175 -3.33 -8.82 9.91
CA LEU A 175 -1.98 -9.30 9.60
C LEU A 175 -1.79 -10.80 9.84
N ALA A 176 -2.25 -11.31 10.99
CA ALA A 176 -2.18 -12.75 11.29
C ALA A 176 -3.06 -13.60 10.34
N PRO A 177 -4.31 -13.19 10.03
CA PRO A 177 -5.09 -13.81 8.96
C PRO A 177 -4.37 -13.81 7.60
N ALA A 178 -3.75 -12.71 7.19
CA ALA A 178 -3.04 -12.60 5.91
C ALA A 178 -1.85 -13.55 5.82
N ILE A 179 -1.06 -13.65 6.89
CA ILE A 179 0.04 -14.62 6.98
C ILE A 179 -0.50 -16.05 6.91
N THR A 180 -1.55 -16.36 7.67
CA THR A 180 -2.17 -17.70 7.65
C THR A 180 -2.66 -18.05 6.25
N ASN A 181 -3.28 -17.09 5.55
CA ASN A 181 -3.78 -17.20 4.19
C ASN A 181 -2.67 -17.58 3.17
N MET A 182 -1.45 -17.06 3.35
CA MET A 182 -0.29 -17.46 2.55
C MET A 182 0.23 -18.85 2.94
N LEU A 183 0.34 -19.13 4.25
CA LEU A 183 0.85 -20.41 4.78
C LEU A 183 0.02 -21.62 4.37
N VAL A 184 -1.32 -21.53 4.41
CA VAL A 184 -2.21 -22.65 4.05
C VAL A 184 -2.11 -23.04 2.57
N ARG A 185 -1.59 -22.14 1.72
CA ARG A 185 -1.30 -22.40 0.31
C ARG A 185 0.13 -22.82 0.04
N GLY A 186 0.83 -23.23 1.10
CA GLY A 186 2.20 -23.70 1.02
C GLY A 186 3.23 -22.59 0.76
N LYS A 187 2.86 -21.31 0.92
CA LYS A 187 3.80 -20.19 0.81
C LYS A 187 4.40 -19.88 2.18
N GLN A 188 5.70 -19.61 2.25
CA GLN A 188 6.37 -19.06 3.42
C GLN A 188 6.58 -17.56 3.23
N VAL A 189 6.66 -16.79 4.31
CA VAL A 189 6.84 -15.33 4.24
C VAL A 189 7.97 -14.93 5.16
N THR A 190 8.84 -14.02 4.71
CA THR A 190 9.90 -13.48 5.57
C THR A 190 9.57 -12.08 6.04
N ILE A 191 9.72 -11.78 7.33
CA ILE A 191 9.58 -10.44 7.88
C ILE A 191 10.96 -9.89 8.25
N GLY A 192 11.21 -8.64 7.87
CA GLY A 192 12.41 -7.91 8.27
C GLY A 192 13.15 -7.27 7.11
N VAL A 193 14.32 -6.72 7.43
CA VAL A 193 15.14 -5.95 6.51
C VAL A 193 16.40 -6.73 6.16
N ARG A 194 16.71 -6.77 4.87
CA ARG A 194 17.92 -7.41 4.35
C ARG A 194 19.17 -6.79 4.98
N GLY A 195 20.08 -7.64 5.44
CA GLY A 195 21.35 -7.21 6.04
C GLY A 195 21.25 -6.76 7.50
N VAL A 196 20.05 -6.63 8.07
CA VAL A 196 19.83 -6.36 9.49
C VAL A 196 19.33 -7.64 10.18
N HIS A 197 18.10 -8.04 9.87
CA HIS A 197 17.48 -9.21 10.46
C HIS A 197 16.28 -9.64 9.60
N GLU A 198 16.21 -10.92 9.24
CA GLU A 198 15.08 -11.50 8.54
C GLU A 198 14.66 -12.80 9.22
N GLU A 199 13.38 -12.92 9.56
CA GLU A 199 12.81 -14.16 10.06
C GLU A 199 11.83 -14.75 9.07
N VAL A 200 11.91 -16.08 8.91
CA VAL A 200 11.00 -16.84 8.04
C VAL A 200 9.84 -17.37 8.87
N ILE A 201 8.64 -16.94 8.54
CA ILE A 201 7.41 -17.47 9.10
C ILE A 201 6.99 -18.70 8.31
N ARG A 202 7.03 -19.86 8.99
CA ARG A 202 6.69 -21.18 8.42
C ARG A 202 5.42 -21.79 9.01
N ARG A 203 4.89 -21.19 10.07
CA ARG A 203 3.74 -21.65 10.82
C ARG A 203 2.93 -20.44 11.27
N PRO A 204 1.61 -20.59 11.51
CA PRO A 204 0.80 -19.49 12.03
C PRO A 204 1.39 -18.97 13.34
N ILE A 205 1.42 -17.65 13.49
CA ILE A 205 1.96 -16.94 14.66
C ILE A 205 0.80 -16.16 15.29
N SER A 206 0.79 -16.04 16.61
CA SER A 206 -0.23 -15.24 17.31
C SER A 206 -0.08 -13.73 17.00
N PRO A 207 -1.15 -12.92 17.03
CA PRO A 207 -1.06 -11.49 16.75
C PRO A 207 -0.04 -10.74 17.63
N GLY A 208 0.09 -11.13 18.91
CA GLY A 208 1.04 -10.52 19.85
C GLY A 208 2.48 -10.86 19.52
N GLU A 209 2.78 -12.13 19.24
CA GLU A 209 4.11 -12.56 18.79
C GLU A 209 4.49 -11.93 17.45
N LEU A 210 3.53 -11.86 16.52
CA LEU A 210 3.72 -11.24 15.22
C LEU A 210 4.03 -9.74 15.34
N THR A 211 3.34 -9.04 16.23
CA THR A 211 3.62 -7.63 16.54
C THR A 211 5.04 -7.45 17.08
N ASN A 212 5.45 -8.30 18.02
CA ASN A 212 6.80 -8.25 18.58
C ASN A 212 7.86 -8.57 17.52
N LEU A 213 7.62 -9.60 16.71
CA LEU A 213 8.50 -10.00 15.62
C LEU A 213 8.67 -8.87 14.59
N LEU A 214 7.57 -8.25 14.15
CA LEU A 214 7.57 -7.18 13.18
C LEU A 214 8.48 -6.01 13.61
N PHE A 215 8.30 -5.53 14.84
CA PHE A 215 9.09 -4.42 15.36
C PHE A 215 10.49 -4.83 15.83
N ALA A 216 10.75 -6.11 16.10
CA ALA A 216 12.10 -6.60 16.41
C ALA A 216 12.97 -6.74 15.15
N CYS A 217 12.37 -7.12 14.01
CA CYS A 217 13.09 -7.28 12.75
C CYS A 217 13.29 -5.98 11.95
N CYS A 218 12.63 -4.89 12.34
CA CYS A 218 12.74 -3.59 11.66
C CYS A 218 13.62 -2.62 12.46
N PRO A 219 14.44 -1.77 11.80
CA PRO A 219 15.26 -0.76 12.48
C PRO A 219 14.40 0.21 13.32
N GLN A 220 14.85 0.50 14.53
CA GLN A 220 14.12 1.42 15.43
C GLN A 220 14.19 2.89 14.99
N ASP A 221 15.27 3.26 14.27
CA ASP A 221 15.42 4.59 13.70
C ASP A 221 14.59 4.78 12.41
N GLU A 222 14.07 3.71 11.81
CA GLU A 222 13.24 3.75 10.59
C GLU A 222 11.84 3.13 10.81
N PRO A 223 11.00 3.75 11.65
CA PRO A 223 9.70 3.19 12.05
C PRO A 223 8.74 2.92 10.87
N GLN A 224 8.87 3.67 9.77
CA GLN A 224 8.08 3.52 8.55
C GLN A 224 8.26 2.14 7.89
N VAL A 225 9.42 1.50 8.08
CA VAL A 225 9.73 0.19 7.47
C VAL A 225 8.83 -0.91 8.03
N ALA A 226 8.53 -0.87 9.34
CA ALA A 226 7.62 -1.82 9.96
C ALA A 226 6.19 -1.71 9.39
N VAL A 227 5.74 -0.49 9.06
CA VAL A 227 4.43 -0.28 8.45
C VAL A 227 4.41 -0.77 6.99
N MET A 228 5.46 -0.47 6.22
CA MET A 228 5.63 -0.97 4.86
C MET A 228 5.62 -2.51 4.80
N GLN A 229 6.28 -3.19 5.75
CA GLN A 229 6.25 -4.66 5.84
C GLN A 229 4.81 -5.18 6.04
N GLN A 230 4.00 -4.50 6.85
CA GLN A 230 2.59 -4.89 7.02
C GLN A 230 1.79 -4.70 5.73
N GLU A 231 1.99 -3.60 5.02
CA GLU A 231 1.36 -3.33 3.72
C GLU A 231 1.72 -4.43 2.71
N LEU A 232 2.99 -4.82 2.63
CA LEU A 232 3.45 -5.89 1.76
C LEU A 232 2.85 -7.26 2.14
N ILE A 233 2.71 -7.56 3.44
CA ILE A 233 2.06 -8.80 3.89
C ILE A 233 0.62 -8.87 3.39
N ILE A 234 -0.15 -7.79 3.57
CA ILE A 234 -1.55 -7.74 3.11
C ILE A 234 -1.60 -7.85 1.59
N ALA A 235 -0.79 -7.07 0.87
CA ALA A 235 -0.75 -7.10 -0.59
C ALA A 235 -0.39 -8.50 -1.12
N CYS A 236 0.62 -9.16 -0.56
CA CYS A 236 1.00 -10.52 -0.96
C CYS A 236 -0.11 -11.53 -0.66
N SER A 237 -0.75 -11.44 0.51
CA SER A 237 -1.89 -12.30 0.86
C SER A 237 -3.05 -12.14 -0.13
N ASP A 238 -3.37 -10.90 -0.51
CA ASP A 238 -4.45 -10.62 -1.45
C ASP A 238 -4.12 -11.12 -2.85
N LEU A 239 -2.89 -10.94 -3.33
CA LEU A 239 -2.43 -11.48 -4.62
C LEU A 239 -2.53 -13.01 -4.66
N VAL A 240 -2.06 -13.68 -3.61
CA VAL A 240 -2.16 -15.15 -3.47
C VAL A 240 -3.63 -15.61 -3.44
N ARG A 241 -4.53 -14.84 -2.82
CA ARG A 241 -5.96 -15.14 -2.78
C ARG A 241 -6.63 -14.96 -4.14
N ILE A 242 -6.35 -13.85 -4.83
CA ILE A 242 -6.96 -13.49 -6.12
C ILE A 242 -6.60 -14.51 -7.19
N SER A 243 -5.36 -14.99 -7.21
CA SER A 243 -4.92 -15.99 -8.20
C SER A 243 -5.73 -17.29 -8.18
N GLU A 244 -6.29 -17.69 -7.03
CA GLU A 244 -7.16 -18.88 -6.96
C GLU A 244 -8.58 -18.62 -7.45
N PHE A 245 -9.13 -17.43 -7.20
CA PHE A 245 -10.47 -17.08 -7.69
C PHE A 245 -10.52 -17.03 -9.22
N SER A 246 -9.46 -16.51 -9.86
CA SER A 246 -9.32 -16.56 -11.32
C SER A 246 -9.25 -18.00 -11.84
N ALA A 247 -8.52 -18.88 -11.15
CA ALA A 247 -8.44 -20.30 -11.51
C ALA A 247 -9.80 -21.01 -11.37
N ILE A 248 -10.55 -20.80 -10.28
CA ILE A 248 -11.85 -21.46 -10.05
C ILE A 248 -12.91 -20.99 -11.06
N SER A 249 -12.89 -19.72 -11.48
CA SER A 249 -13.86 -19.19 -12.46
C SER A 249 -13.71 -19.83 -13.85
N ILE A 250 -12.50 -20.29 -14.22
CA ILE A 250 -12.26 -21.00 -15.48
C ILE A 250 -12.88 -22.41 -15.46
N TYR A 251 -12.97 -23.05 -14.28
CA TYR A 251 -13.46 -24.43 -14.17
C TYR A 251 -14.98 -24.57 -14.17
N LEU A 252 -15.75 -23.48 -14.04
CA LEU A 252 -17.20 -23.58 -13.87
C LEU A 252 -18.09 -22.92 -14.94
N HIS A 253 -17.61 -22.07 -15.86
CA HIS A 253 -18.43 -21.62 -17.00
C HIS A 253 -17.60 -21.02 -18.16
N PHE A 254 -17.76 -21.61 -19.35
CA PHE A 254 -17.30 -21.17 -20.69
C PHE A 254 -15.77 -21.14 -20.96
N PRO A 255 -15.28 -21.85 -22.00
CA PRO A 255 -13.90 -21.77 -22.43
C PRO A 255 -13.73 -20.51 -23.29
N THR A 256 -13.38 -19.38 -22.69
CA THR A 256 -12.74 -18.29 -23.44
C THR A 256 -11.25 -18.57 -23.50
N GLN A 257 -10.72 -18.68 -24.72
CA GLN A 257 -9.29 -18.74 -25.02
C GLN A 257 -8.60 -17.45 -24.54
N MET A 258 -8.27 -17.38 -23.26
CA MET A 258 -7.20 -16.54 -22.75
C MET A 258 -6.23 -17.46 -22.01
N GLY A 259 -4.95 -17.33 -22.36
CA GLY A 259 -3.86 -18.13 -21.82
C GLY A 259 -3.86 -18.16 -20.30
N HIS A 260 -3.21 -19.19 -19.75
CA HIS A 260 -3.07 -19.43 -18.32
C HIS A 260 -2.81 -18.11 -17.58
N SER A 261 -3.75 -17.65 -16.76
CA SER A 261 -3.47 -16.53 -15.87
C SER A 261 -2.41 -17.02 -14.88
N PRO A 262 -1.20 -16.46 -14.90
CA PRO A 262 -0.15 -16.93 -14.02
C PRO A 262 -0.59 -16.66 -12.58
N THR A 263 -0.66 -17.73 -11.79
CA THR A 263 -0.99 -17.58 -10.37
C THR A 263 0.13 -16.79 -9.71
N ALA A 264 -0.22 -15.74 -8.96
CA ALA A 264 0.78 -14.92 -8.30
C ALA A 264 1.64 -15.80 -7.38
N PHE A 265 2.96 -15.68 -7.53
CA PHE A 265 3.95 -16.49 -6.81
C PHE A 265 3.93 -17.99 -7.17
N ASP A 266 3.48 -18.40 -8.36
CA ASP A 266 3.64 -19.78 -8.81
C ASP A 266 5.13 -20.19 -8.85
N GLY A 267 5.43 -21.43 -8.49
CA GLY A 267 6.80 -21.91 -8.33
C GLY A 267 7.61 -21.26 -7.20
N VAL A 268 7.12 -20.17 -6.59
CA VAL A 268 7.78 -19.50 -5.45
C VAL A 268 7.30 -20.13 -4.15
N LEU A 269 8.22 -20.75 -3.41
CA LEU A 269 7.93 -21.30 -2.08
C LEU A 269 7.95 -20.22 -0.99
N THR A 270 8.91 -19.29 -1.05
CA THR A 270 9.14 -18.30 0.00
C THR A 270 9.05 -16.89 -0.57
N ILE A 271 8.09 -16.12 -0.08
CA ILE A 271 7.90 -14.70 -0.40
C ILE A 271 8.80 -13.89 0.53
N ARG A 272 9.88 -13.34 -0.02
CA ARG A 272 10.83 -12.52 0.75
C ARG A 272 10.45 -11.04 0.67
N LEU A 273 9.86 -10.49 1.72
CA LEU A 273 9.29 -9.13 1.69
C LEU A 273 10.36 -8.04 1.50
N SER A 274 11.55 -8.21 2.06
CA SER A 274 12.69 -7.31 1.85
C SER A 274 13.12 -7.22 0.38
N TRP A 275 13.19 -8.37 -0.31
CA TRP A 275 13.53 -8.43 -1.73
C TRP A 275 12.42 -7.82 -2.59
N LEU A 276 11.16 -8.01 -2.20
CA LEU A 276 10.03 -7.37 -2.87
C LEU A 276 10.09 -5.84 -2.69
N ALA A 277 10.41 -5.36 -1.49
CA ALA A 277 10.61 -3.93 -1.23
C ALA A 277 11.75 -3.37 -2.10
N ASP A 278 12.91 -4.04 -2.15
CA ASP A 278 14.03 -3.66 -3.00
C ASP A 278 13.63 -3.61 -4.49
N ALA A 279 12.89 -4.62 -4.95
CA ALA A 279 12.40 -4.68 -6.33
C ALA A 279 11.43 -3.54 -6.66
N ILE A 280 10.53 -3.20 -5.73
CA ILE A 280 9.63 -2.03 -5.86
C ILE A 280 10.46 -0.74 -5.96
N THR A 281 11.47 -0.56 -5.10
CA THR A 281 12.36 0.60 -5.16
C THR A 281 13.11 0.70 -6.49
N LEU A 282 13.64 -0.42 -6.99
CA LEU A 282 14.29 -0.48 -8.30
C LEU A 282 13.32 -0.11 -9.43
N LEU A 283 12.09 -0.64 -9.40
CA LEU A 283 11.07 -0.32 -10.38
C LEU A 283 10.69 1.17 -10.36
N LEU A 284 10.52 1.76 -9.16
CA LEU A 284 10.25 3.19 -9.03
C LEU A 284 11.37 4.04 -9.60
N ASN A 285 12.62 3.68 -9.33
CA ASN A 285 13.78 4.38 -9.88
C ASN A 285 13.84 4.25 -11.40
N TYR A 286 13.53 3.07 -11.94
CA TYR A 286 13.42 2.85 -13.37
C TYR A 286 12.31 3.69 -14.01
N VAL A 287 11.11 3.74 -13.41
CA VAL A 287 9.99 4.54 -13.91
C VAL A 287 10.30 6.03 -13.82
N ARG A 288 10.95 6.50 -12.75
CA ARG A 288 11.36 7.91 -12.60
C ARG A 288 12.40 8.31 -13.64
N THR A 289 13.39 7.45 -13.89
CA THR A 289 14.43 7.71 -14.88
C THR A 289 13.87 7.68 -16.31
N THR A 290 13.09 6.66 -16.67
CA THR A 290 12.47 6.56 -18.01
C THR A 290 11.37 7.60 -18.25
N GLY A 291 10.55 7.91 -17.24
CA GLY A 291 9.55 8.98 -17.29
C GLY A 291 10.15 10.39 -17.35
N SER A 292 11.38 10.58 -16.86
CA SER A 292 12.12 11.84 -17.07
C SER A 292 12.66 11.96 -18.50
N LEU A 293 12.93 10.85 -19.20
CA LEU A 293 13.34 10.88 -20.60
C LEU A 293 12.18 11.15 -21.56
N SER A 294 10.94 10.74 -21.24
CA SER A 294 9.76 10.94 -22.10
C SER A 294 9.23 12.39 -22.16
N ARG A 295 9.72 13.29 -21.29
CA ARG A 295 9.43 14.74 -21.38
C ARG A 295 10.22 15.47 -22.48
N SER A 296 11.17 14.81 -23.14
CA SER A 296 11.76 15.28 -24.40
C SER A 296 11.19 14.44 -25.54
N GLY A 297 10.48 15.09 -26.46
CA GLY A 297 9.52 14.46 -27.38
C GLY A 297 9.99 13.19 -28.09
N GLY A 298 9.19 12.13 -27.98
CA GLY A 298 9.32 10.90 -28.75
C GLY A 298 8.14 9.97 -28.47
N LYS A 299 7.58 9.35 -29.53
CA LYS A 299 6.43 8.43 -29.49
C LYS A 299 6.60 7.33 -28.43
N LEU A 300 5.48 6.94 -27.82
CA LEU A 300 5.36 5.80 -26.92
C LEU A 300 5.88 4.52 -27.61
N VAL A 301 7.10 4.12 -27.26
CA VAL A 301 7.69 2.82 -27.61
C VAL A 301 8.08 2.17 -26.30
N THR A 302 7.55 0.99 -26.03
CA THR A 302 7.99 0.11 -24.94
C THR A 302 9.48 -0.18 -25.13
N PRO A 303 10.37 0.22 -24.19
CA PRO A 303 11.80 -0.07 -24.30
C PRO A 303 12.07 -1.55 -24.00
N ALA A 304 13.02 -2.16 -24.72
CA ALA A 304 13.42 -3.55 -24.54
C ALA A 304 14.09 -3.80 -23.16
N THR A 305 13.75 -4.93 -22.55
CA THR A 305 14.31 -5.43 -21.29
C THR A 305 15.82 -5.69 -21.42
N PRO A 306 16.65 -5.28 -20.45
CA PRO A 306 18.06 -5.68 -20.42
C PRO A 306 18.18 -7.18 -20.14
N THR A 307 18.89 -7.89 -21.01
CA THR A 307 19.21 -9.31 -20.85
C THR A 307 20.08 -9.54 -19.62
N THR A 308 19.84 -10.65 -18.93
CA THR A 308 20.56 -11.10 -17.75
C THR A 308 22.07 -11.11 -17.98
N THR A 309 22.82 -10.32 -17.21
CA THR A 309 24.28 -10.43 -17.11
C THR A 309 24.62 -11.72 -16.37
N GLY A 310 24.89 -12.78 -17.14
CA GLY A 310 25.48 -14.01 -16.66
C GLY A 310 26.85 -13.78 -16.03
N ILE A 311 27.12 -14.55 -14.98
CA ILE A 311 28.42 -14.76 -14.34
C ILE A 311 29.44 -15.14 -15.44
N PRO A 312 30.68 -14.60 -15.44
CA PRO A 312 31.63 -14.85 -16.52
C PRO A 312 32.14 -16.30 -16.48
N GLU A 313 31.72 -17.11 -17.45
CA GLU A 313 32.34 -18.40 -17.75
C GLU A 313 33.66 -18.22 -18.52
N VAL A 314 34.66 -18.96 -18.06
CA VAL A 314 36.01 -19.01 -18.61
C VAL A 314 35.96 -19.61 -20.02
N LYS A 315 36.51 -18.87 -20.99
CA LYS A 315 36.64 -19.30 -22.40
C LYS A 315 37.47 -20.58 -22.52
N VAL A 316 36.89 -21.59 -23.18
CA VAL A 316 37.66 -22.60 -23.91
C VAL A 316 37.15 -22.59 -25.35
N ASN A 317 38.05 -22.29 -26.27
CA ASN A 317 37.83 -22.37 -27.72
C ASN A 317 37.73 -23.83 -28.13
N ASP A 318 36.83 -24.17 -29.05
CA ASP A 318 37.18 -24.92 -30.26
C ASP A 318 36.02 -24.88 -31.27
N GLU A 319 36.43 -24.91 -32.55
CA GLU A 319 35.66 -24.58 -33.74
C GLU A 319 34.73 -25.71 -34.24
N ASN A 320 33.70 -25.26 -34.99
CA ASN A 320 32.94 -25.98 -36.03
C ASN A 320 32.04 -27.17 -35.60
N ILE A 321 30.72 -27.03 -35.85
CA ILE A 321 29.94 -27.85 -36.79
C ILE A 321 28.53 -27.24 -36.99
N SER A 322 28.09 -27.33 -38.24
CA SER A 322 26.91 -26.81 -38.93
C SER A 322 25.52 -27.25 -38.45
N HIS A 323 24.53 -26.36 -38.68
CA HIS A 323 23.11 -26.54 -39.04
C HIS A 323 22.29 -27.65 -38.35
N VAL A 324 21.19 -27.28 -37.67
CA VAL A 324 19.81 -27.81 -37.88
C VAL A 324 18.77 -26.89 -37.20
N ASN A 325 17.81 -26.43 -38.00
CA ASN A 325 16.41 -26.01 -37.78
C ASN A 325 15.99 -25.11 -36.60
N GLU A 326 15.51 -23.91 -36.96
CA GLU A 326 14.55 -23.09 -36.21
C GLU A 326 13.17 -23.76 -36.24
N ASP A 327 12.68 -24.16 -35.06
CA ASP A 327 11.26 -24.33 -34.78
C ASP A 327 10.85 -23.31 -33.71
N ALA A 328 9.79 -22.58 -34.02
CA ALA A 328 9.26 -21.44 -33.27
C ALA A 328 8.75 -21.84 -31.87
N LEU A 329 9.12 -21.03 -30.87
CA LEU A 329 8.52 -21.00 -29.53
C LEU A 329 7.76 -19.67 -29.36
N PRO A 330 6.50 -19.69 -28.88
CA PRO A 330 5.70 -18.49 -28.75
C PRO A 330 6.02 -17.73 -27.45
N ASP A 331 6.13 -16.42 -27.63
CA ASP A 331 5.91 -15.28 -26.72
C ASP A 331 5.74 -15.55 -25.21
N ASP A 332 6.72 -15.05 -24.45
CA ASP A 332 6.69 -14.87 -23.00
C ASP A 332 5.73 -13.74 -22.59
N ASP A 333 4.60 -14.10 -21.98
CA ASP A 333 3.64 -13.18 -21.38
C ASP A 333 4.17 -12.61 -20.04
N LEU A 334 4.55 -11.33 -20.06
CA LEU A 334 4.96 -10.56 -18.88
C LEU A 334 3.72 -10.07 -18.10
N ILE A 335 3.63 -10.45 -16.82
CA ILE A 335 2.57 -9.99 -15.91
C ILE A 335 2.80 -8.54 -15.51
N ALA A 336 1.82 -7.68 -15.83
CA ALA A 336 1.80 -6.29 -15.45
C ALA A 336 1.69 -6.11 -13.91
N PHE A 337 2.78 -5.66 -13.29
CA PHE A 337 2.80 -5.16 -11.91
C PHE A 337 2.23 -3.72 -11.85
N GLY A 338 0.91 -3.58 -12.07
CA GLY A 338 0.21 -2.29 -11.99
C GLY A 338 -0.36 -1.94 -10.61
N ASN A 339 -0.41 -2.89 -9.67
CA ASN A 339 -1.23 -2.75 -8.45
C ASN A 339 -0.49 -2.25 -7.19
N LEU A 340 0.77 -1.84 -7.30
CA LEU A 340 1.55 -1.35 -6.14
C LEU A 340 1.74 0.17 -6.09
N CYS A 341 1.36 0.91 -7.15
CA CYS A 341 1.56 2.36 -7.23
C CYS A 341 0.54 3.20 -6.43
N GLY A 342 -0.53 2.59 -5.90
CA GLY A 342 -1.58 3.29 -5.12
C GLY A 342 -1.21 3.59 -3.66
N PHE A 343 -0.11 3.02 -3.16
CA PHE A 343 0.46 3.36 -1.86
C PHE A 343 1.52 4.42 -2.11
N GLY A 344 1.19 5.70 -1.96
CA GLY A 344 2.17 6.78 -2.13
C GLY A 344 3.39 6.50 -1.26
N ILE A 345 4.54 6.31 -1.90
CA ILE A 345 5.84 6.07 -1.25
C ILE A 345 6.51 7.42 -1.00
#